data_AF-R7BG76-F1
#
_entry.id   AF-R7BG76-F1
#
_cell.length_a   1.000
_cell.length_b   1.000
_cell.length_c   1.000
_cell.angle_alpha   90.00
_cell.angle_beta   90.00
_cell.angle_gamma   90.00
#
_symmetry.space_group_name_H-M   'P 1'
#
loop_
_entity.id
_entity.type
_entity.pdbx_description
1 polymer ?
#
loop_
_entity_poly.entity_id
_entity_poly.type
_entity_poly.pdbx_seq_one_letter_code
_entity_poly.pdbx_strand_id
1 'polypeptide(L)'
;MIKTFKKVIAMLLIGIVTLVTPVNVFAMSDMDDGIMLWGYGQHDSCSKDFSMLITATGVYGAHIGVSGTVRLNFEWDEGYDSQFTSGSGSASVTSIPDGIASDGWSVEVRHMSTTGRTIRFKVVLFRNGNEVGSSDISYYVDEYGQVS
;
A
#
# COMPACT_ATOMS: atom_id res chain seq x y z
N MET A 1 21.68 -55.17 23.10
CA MET A 1 20.22 -54.99 23.34
C MET A 1 19.95 -53.90 24.40
N ILE A 2 20.59 -52.72 24.29
CA ILE A 2 20.47 -51.58 25.23
C ILE A 2 20.05 -50.28 24.50
N LYS A 3 20.19 -50.24 23.16
CA LYS A 3 19.89 -49.03 22.36
C LYS A 3 18.40 -48.83 22.05
N THR A 4 17.57 -49.87 22.18
CA THR A 4 16.12 -49.81 21.94
C THR A 4 15.33 -49.33 23.16
N PHE A 5 15.85 -49.47 24.39
CA PHE A 5 15.14 -49.09 25.62
C PHE A 5 15.13 -47.56 25.88
N LYS A 6 16.14 -46.82 25.42
CA LYS A 6 16.22 -45.35 25.59
C LYS A 6 15.23 -44.58 24.71
N LYS A 7 14.78 -45.13 23.58
CA LYS A 7 13.85 -44.46 22.67
C LYS A 7 12.41 -44.45 23.19
N VAL A 8 12.04 -45.44 24.00
CA VAL A 8 10.67 -45.57 24.53
C VAL A 8 10.40 -44.57 25.66
N ILE A 9 11.39 -44.27 26.50
CA ILE A 9 11.24 -43.30 27.62
C ILE A 9 11.17 -41.85 27.13
N ALA A 10 11.86 -41.51 26.03
CA ALA A 10 11.83 -40.16 25.47
C ALA A 10 10.46 -39.80 24.84
N MET A 11 9.74 -40.78 24.27
CA MET A 11 8.38 -40.54 23.74
C MET A 11 7.34 -40.37 24.86
N LEU A 12 7.55 -40.95 26.04
CA LEU A 12 6.61 -40.83 27.15
C LEU A 12 6.64 -39.44 27.81
N LEU A 13 7.77 -38.73 27.74
CA LEU A 13 7.92 -37.39 28.35
C LEU A 13 7.37 -36.24 27.49
N ILE A 14 7.19 -36.45 26.18
CA ILE A 14 6.56 -35.44 25.30
C ILE A 14 5.03 -35.52 25.42
N GLY A 15 4.49 -36.66 25.86
CA GLY A 15 3.04 -36.89 25.99
C GLY A 15 2.37 -36.36 27.27
N ILE A 16 3.08 -35.64 28.16
CA ILE A 16 2.51 -35.12 29.42
C ILE A 16 2.48 -33.59 29.50
N VAL A 17 3.03 -32.86 28.53
CA VAL A 17 2.93 -31.38 28.51
C VAL A 17 1.81 -30.91 27.58
N THR A 18 0.63 -31.52 27.72
CA THR A 18 -0.65 -31.03 27.20
C THR A 18 -1.56 -30.72 28.39
N LEU A 19 -1.20 -29.71 29.18
CA LEU A 19 -1.97 -29.07 30.27
C LEU A 19 -0.97 -28.04 30.81
N VAL A 20 -0.90 -26.79 30.36
CA VAL A 20 -1.78 -25.68 30.77
C VAL A 20 -1.45 -24.47 29.87
N THR A 21 -2.47 -23.96 29.18
CA THR A 21 -2.74 -22.57 28.72
C THR A 21 -3.27 -22.53 27.28
N PRO A 22 -4.37 -21.82 27.01
CA PRO A 22 -4.91 -21.69 25.66
C PRO A 22 -4.10 -20.61 24.92
N VAL A 23 -3.31 -21.03 23.94
CA VAL A 23 -2.93 -20.12 22.86
C VAL A 23 -3.94 -20.38 21.75
N ASN A 24 -4.68 -19.35 21.36
CA ASN A 24 -5.65 -19.43 20.28
C ASN A 24 -4.94 -19.83 18.97
N VAL A 25 -4.89 -21.12 18.71
CA VAL A 25 -4.58 -21.67 17.38
C VAL A 25 -5.89 -21.59 16.62
N PHE A 26 -6.01 -20.60 15.73
CA PHE A 26 -7.04 -20.69 14.69
C PHE A 26 -6.71 -21.92 13.86
N ALA A 27 -7.67 -22.85 13.82
CA ALA A 27 -7.58 -24.14 13.17
C ALA A 27 -7.14 -23.97 11.71
N MET A 28 -5.98 -24.53 11.38
CA MET A 28 -5.66 -24.90 10.02
C MET A 28 -6.44 -26.19 9.76
N SER A 29 -7.54 -26.08 9.01
CA SER A 29 -8.28 -27.26 8.60
C SER A 29 -7.46 -28.00 7.55
N ASP A 30 -7.14 -29.26 7.85
CA ASP A 30 -6.72 -30.24 6.85
C ASP A 30 -7.72 -30.23 5.68
N MET A 31 -7.28 -29.73 4.54
CA MET A 31 -7.85 -30.07 3.24
C MET A 31 -6.72 -30.63 2.37
N ASP A 32 -6.54 -31.94 2.49
CA ASP A 32 -6.06 -32.77 1.39
C ASP A 32 -7.17 -32.76 0.32
N ASP A 33 -7.05 -31.90 -0.67
CA ASP A 33 -7.51 -32.15 -2.05
C ASP A 33 -7.23 -30.94 -2.95
N GLY A 34 -6.35 -31.14 -3.93
CA GLY A 34 -6.20 -30.27 -5.09
C GLY A 34 -5.43 -28.98 -4.85
N ILE A 35 -4.09 -29.06 -4.86
CA ILE A 35 -3.29 -27.95 -5.38
C ILE A 35 -3.66 -27.82 -6.86
N MET A 36 -4.74 -27.08 -7.09
CA MET A 36 -5.20 -26.61 -8.38
C MET A 36 -4.14 -25.64 -8.89
N LEU A 37 -3.35 -26.19 -9.81
CA LEU A 37 -2.43 -25.56 -10.75
C LEU A 37 -3.07 -24.34 -11.45
N TRP A 38 -3.13 -23.18 -10.78
CA TRP A 38 -3.47 -21.89 -11.38
C TRP A 38 -2.69 -20.79 -10.67
N GLY A 39 -1.76 -20.15 -11.37
CA GLY A 39 -0.97 -19.03 -10.86
C GLY A 39 -1.83 -17.81 -10.57
N TYR A 40 -2.41 -17.75 -9.38
CA TYR A 40 -3.19 -16.62 -8.90
C TYR A 40 -2.32 -15.76 -8.00
N GLY A 41 -1.84 -14.62 -8.53
CA GLY A 41 -1.41 -13.50 -7.69
C GLY A 41 -2.60 -13.04 -6.84
N GLN A 42 -2.35 -12.77 -5.56
CA GLN A 42 -3.34 -12.17 -4.67
C GLN A 42 -3.53 -10.71 -5.10
N HIS A 43 -4.78 -10.22 -5.09
CA HIS A 43 -5.10 -8.83 -5.41
C HIS A 43 -5.53 -8.09 -4.14
N ASP A 44 -5.05 -6.86 -3.95
CA ASP A 44 -5.48 -5.98 -2.87
C ASP A 44 -5.46 -4.51 -3.32
N SER A 45 -6.02 -3.66 -2.48
CA SER A 45 -6.04 -2.23 -2.68
C SER A 45 -5.90 -1.47 -1.37
N CYS A 46 -5.16 -0.37 -1.40
CA CYS A 46 -5.03 0.52 -0.26
C CYS A 46 -5.23 1.99 -0.65
N SER A 47 -5.59 2.81 0.32
CA SER A 47 -5.61 4.27 0.16
C SER A 47 -4.44 4.90 0.91
N LYS A 48 -3.78 5.86 0.28
CA LYS A 48 -2.69 6.66 0.87
C LYS A 48 -3.05 8.12 0.81
N ASP A 49 -3.09 8.76 1.97
CA ASP A 49 -3.25 10.21 2.07
C ASP A 49 -1.91 10.89 1.82
N PHE A 50 -1.95 12.09 1.26
CA PHE A 50 -0.80 12.95 1.09
C PHE A 50 -1.14 14.39 1.44
N SER A 51 -0.12 15.14 1.85
CA SER A 51 -0.19 16.59 2.00
C SER A 51 1.13 17.19 1.53
N MET A 52 1.04 18.28 0.77
CA MET A 52 2.20 18.94 0.18
C MET A 52 1.94 20.44 -0.01
N LEU A 53 3.02 21.18 -0.25
CA LEU A 53 2.99 22.55 -0.71
C LEU A 53 3.42 22.60 -2.17
N ILE A 54 2.59 23.19 -3.02
CA ILE A 54 2.91 23.42 -4.44
C ILE A 54 3.18 24.91 -4.63
N THR A 55 4.33 25.23 -5.23
CA THR A 55 4.68 26.61 -5.59
C THR A 55 3.91 27.02 -6.84
N ALA A 56 3.07 28.05 -6.72
CA ALA A 56 2.30 28.61 -7.81
C ALA A 56 3.13 29.64 -8.60
N THR A 57 3.51 29.27 -9.82
CA THR A 57 4.07 30.16 -10.82
C THR A 57 3.02 31.16 -11.31
N GLY A 58 3.41 32.43 -11.51
CA GLY A 58 2.49 33.50 -11.90
C GLY A 58 1.65 34.09 -10.75
N VAL A 59 1.76 33.57 -9.53
CA VAL A 59 1.09 34.11 -8.33
C VAL A 59 2.13 34.45 -7.25
N TYR A 60 3.10 35.30 -7.62
CA TYR A 60 4.21 35.72 -6.74
C TYR A 60 5.03 34.58 -6.10
N GLY A 61 4.97 33.36 -6.66
CA GLY A 61 5.62 32.19 -6.07
C GLY A 61 4.96 31.70 -4.78
N ALA A 62 3.67 31.98 -4.58
CA ALA A 62 2.93 31.55 -3.39
C ALA A 62 2.96 30.03 -3.21
N HIS A 63 3.12 29.58 -1.97
CA HIS A 63 3.05 28.16 -1.62
C HIS A 63 1.61 27.81 -1.22
N ILE A 64 0.96 26.98 -2.01
CA ILE A 64 -0.43 26.56 -1.81
C ILE A 64 -0.44 25.16 -1.20
N GLY A 65 -1.13 25.01 -0.07
CA GLY A 65 -1.32 23.71 0.57
C GLY A 65 -2.33 22.88 -0.19
N VAL A 66 -1.96 21.64 -0.44
CA VAL A 66 -2.76 20.66 -1.14
C VAL A 66 -2.74 19.37 -0.33
N SER A 67 -3.92 18.77 -0.14
CA SER A 67 -4.03 17.43 0.43
C SER A 67 -4.96 16.58 -0.41
N GLY A 68 -4.74 15.28 -0.39
CA GLY A 68 -5.54 14.35 -1.16
C GLY A 68 -5.34 12.92 -0.74
N THR A 69 -6.01 12.04 -1.45
CA THR A 69 -5.96 10.59 -1.23
C THR A 69 -5.77 9.91 -2.58
N VAL A 70 -4.88 8.93 -2.61
CA VAL A 70 -4.67 8.05 -3.76
C VAL A 70 -5.12 6.65 -3.39
N ARG A 71 -5.99 6.06 -4.22
CA ARG A 71 -6.34 4.65 -4.20
C ARG A 71 -5.38 3.89 -5.12
N LEU A 72 -4.79 2.83 -4.59
CA LEU A 72 -3.79 2.01 -5.26
C LEU A 72 -4.31 0.59 -5.32
N ASN A 73 -4.24 -0.04 -6.49
CA ASN A 73 -4.58 -1.44 -6.68
C ASN A 73 -3.31 -2.19 -7.13
N PHE A 74 -3.03 -3.31 -6.49
CA PHE A 74 -1.82 -4.09 -6.73
C PHE A 74 -2.11 -5.58 -6.59
N GLU A 75 -1.15 -6.36 -7.07
CA GLU A 75 -1.11 -7.80 -6.91
C GLU A 75 0.25 -8.22 -6.37
N TRP A 76 0.26 -9.30 -5.59
CA TRP A 76 1.48 -9.93 -5.10
C TRP A 76 1.33 -11.44 -5.05
N ASP A 77 2.44 -12.12 -5.24
CA ASP A 77 2.57 -13.55 -4.98
C ASP A 77 3.86 -13.77 -4.18
N GLU A 78 3.72 -14.49 -3.06
CA GLU A 78 4.84 -14.73 -2.14
C GLU A 78 5.96 -15.49 -2.87
N GLY A 79 7.03 -14.77 -3.22
CA GLY A 79 8.19 -15.34 -3.91
C GLY A 79 8.22 -15.18 -5.45
N TYR A 80 7.24 -14.50 -6.06
CA TYR A 80 7.17 -14.32 -7.52
C TYR A 80 7.10 -12.87 -8.03
N ASP A 81 7.13 -11.88 -7.12
CA ASP A 81 7.14 -10.42 -7.33
C ASP A 81 5.75 -9.77 -7.19
N SER A 82 5.76 -8.48 -6.80
CA SER A 82 4.54 -7.68 -6.64
C SER A 82 4.48 -6.60 -7.69
N GLN A 83 3.28 -6.16 -8.05
CA GLN A 83 3.14 -5.04 -8.97
C GLN A 83 1.84 -4.27 -8.78
N PHE A 84 1.90 -2.97 -9.06
CA PHE A 84 0.69 -2.18 -9.19
C PHE A 84 -0.01 -2.53 -10.50
N THR A 85 -1.33 -2.64 -10.45
CA THR A 85 -2.18 -2.84 -11.63
C THR A 85 -2.81 -1.53 -12.07
N SER A 86 -3.18 -0.67 -11.12
CA SER A 86 -3.78 0.63 -11.38
C SER A 86 -3.79 1.53 -10.14
N GLY A 87 -4.18 2.79 -10.33
CA GLY A 87 -4.50 3.67 -9.23
C GLY A 87 -5.14 4.96 -9.71
N SER A 88 -5.79 5.66 -8.79
CA SER A 88 -6.47 6.92 -9.04
C SER A 88 -6.42 7.79 -7.79
N GLY A 89 -6.52 9.10 -7.94
CA GLY A 89 -6.47 10.01 -6.80
C GLY A 89 -7.39 11.21 -6.96
N SER A 90 -7.66 11.85 -5.83
CA SER A 90 -8.33 13.13 -5.76
C SER A 90 -7.63 13.99 -4.72
N ALA A 91 -7.74 15.31 -4.87
CA ALA A 91 -7.12 16.26 -3.98
C ALA A 91 -7.98 17.52 -3.86
N SER A 92 -7.70 18.32 -2.84
CA SER A 92 -8.26 19.64 -2.64
C SER A 92 -7.18 20.60 -2.16
N VAL A 93 -7.41 21.89 -2.39
CA VAL A 93 -6.59 22.95 -1.82
C VAL A 93 -6.99 23.13 -0.35
N THR A 94 -6.00 23.08 0.54
CA THR A 94 -6.20 23.09 2.00
C THR A 94 -5.70 24.36 2.65
N SER A 95 -4.72 25.04 2.05
CA SER A 95 -4.26 26.33 2.57
C SER A 95 -3.82 27.27 1.44
N ILE A 96 -4.16 28.55 1.62
CA ILE A 96 -3.80 29.63 0.72
C ILE A 96 -3.21 30.74 1.61
N PRO A 97 -2.02 31.28 1.28
CA PRO A 97 -1.41 32.35 2.07
C PRO A 97 -2.28 33.61 2.14
N ASP A 98 -2.16 34.34 3.24
CA ASP A 98 -2.82 35.63 3.41
C ASP A 98 -2.43 36.60 2.31
N GLY A 99 -3.40 37.39 1.84
CA GLY A 99 -3.21 38.34 0.73
C GLY A 99 -3.34 37.73 -0.66
N ILE A 100 -3.55 36.40 -0.78
CA ILE A 100 -3.89 35.73 -2.04
C ILE A 100 -5.40 35.44 -2.07
N ALA A 101 -6.04 35.76 -3.20
CA ALA A 101 -7.46 35.54 -3.37
C ALA A 101 -7.79 34.03 -3.36
N SER A 102 -8.79 33.64 -2.56
CA SER A 102 -9.11 32.24 -2.24
C SER A 102 -10.02 31.53 -3.25
N ASP A 103 -10.65 32.28 -4.14
CA ASP A 103 -11.50 31.75 -5.21
C ASP A 103 -10.65 31.08 -6.30
N GLY A 104 -11.30 30.32 -7.19
CA GLY A 104 -10.72 29.87 -8.47
C GLY A 104 -9.50 28.93 -8.40
N TRP A 105 -9.13 28.43 -7.23
CA TRP A 105 -8.15 27.37 -7.08
C TRP A 105 -8.79 26.01 -7.26
N SER A 106 -8.12 25.13 -8.01
CA SER A 106 -8.47 23.72 -8.09
C SER A 106 -7.21 22.88 -8.21
N VAL A 107 -7.34 21.58 -7.95
CA VAL A 107 -6.24 20.64 -8.05
C VAL A 107 -6.73 19.35 -8.72
N GLU A 108 -5.86 18.76 -9.52
CA GLU A 108 -6.10 17.49 -10.22
C GLU A 108 -4.98 16.50 -9.88
N VAL A 109 -5.32 15.23 -9.67
CA VAL A 109 -4.33 14.16 -9.54
C VAL A 109 -4.35 13.32 -10.82
N ARG A 110 -3.27 13.39 -11.59
CA ARG A 110 -3.11 12.69 -12.86
C ARG A 110 -2.27 11.44 -12.67
N HIS A 111 -2.79 10.29 -13.07
CA HIS A 111 -1.97 9.08 -13.19
C HIS A 111 -0.95 9.27 -14.33
N MET A 112 0.32 9.00 -14.05
CA MET A 112 1.41 9.18 -15.02
C MET A 112 1.88 7.85 -15.59
N SER A 113 2.19 6.88 -14.71
CA SER A 113 2.74 5.60 -15.11
C SER A 113 2.58 4.56 -14.02
N THR A 114 2.42 3.30 -14.43
CA THR A 114 2.56 2.12 -13.58
C THR A 114 3.65 1.23 -14.18
N THR A 115 4.66 0.87 -13.40
CA THR A 115 5.80 0.07 -13.87
C THR A 115 6.22 -0.90 -12.77
N GLY A 116 5.77 -2.15 -12.89
CA GLY A 116 5.99 -3.19 -11.88
C GLY A 116 5.58 -2.69 -10.49
N ARG A 117 6.56 -2.64 -9.60
CA ARG A 117 6.39 -2.25 -8.19
C ARG A 117 6.19 -0.77 -7.94
N THR A 118 6.22 0.10 -8.96
CA THR A 118 6.11 1.55 -8.78
C THR A 118 4.94 2.14 -9.57
N ILE A 119 4.19 3.02 -8.94
CA ILE A 119 3.15 3.83 -9.58
C ILE A 119 3.38 5.31 -9.28
N ARG A 120 3.17 6.16 -10.29
CA ARG A 120 3.46 7.60 -10.22
C ARG A 120 2.24 8.42 -10.58
N PHE A 121 2.04 9.51 -9.86
CA PHE A 121 1.02 10.51 -10.11
C PHE A 121 1.64 11.90 -10.15
N LYS A 122 1.01 12.80 -10.89
CA LYS A 122 1.29 14.22 -10.88
C LYS A 122 0.10 14.96 -10.27
N VAL A 123 0.34 15.71 -9.21
CA VAL A 123 -0.62 16.60 -8.59
C VAL A 123 -0.46 17.97 -9.23
N VAL A 124 -1.48 18.44 -9.95
CA VAL A 124 -1.45 19.66 -10.75
C VAL A 124 -2.36 20.70 -10.12
N LEU A 125 -1.79 21.87 -9.82
CA LEU A 125 -2.48 23.01 -9.23
C LEU A 125 -2.91 23.98 -10.33
N PHE A 126 -4.17 24.41 -10.26
CA PHE A 126 -4.76 25.36 -11.20
C PHE A 126 -5.23 26.62 -10.50
N ARG A 127 -5.15 27.75 -11.23
CA ARG A 127 -5.88 28.98 -10.92
C ARG A 127 -6.69 29.40 -12.13
N ASN A 128 -8.00 29.53 -11.96
CA ASN A 128 -8.96 29.92 -13.00
C ASN A 128 -8.82 29.07 -14.29
N GLY A 129 -8.60 27.77 -14.13
CA GLY A 129 -8.43 26.82 -15.23
C GLY A 129 -7.02 26.78 -15.84
N ASN A 130 -6.10 27.63 -15.42
CA ASN A 130 -4.70 27.60 -15.90
C ASN A 130 -3.82 26.84 -14.92
N GLU A 131 -2.97 25.94 -15.43
CA GLU A 131 -1.96 25.26 -14.63
C GLU A 131 -0.94 26.28 -14.12
N VAL A 132 -0.75 26.34 -12.80
CA VAL A 132 0.17 27.27 -12.14
C VAL A 132 1.26 26.55 -11.36
N GLY A 133 1.15 25.25 -11.14
CA GLY A 133 2.20 24.48 -10.51
C GLY A 133 1.89 22.99 -10.49
N SER A 134 2.89 22.17 -10.22
CA SER A 134 2.69 20.73 -10.07
C SER A 134 3.73 20.12 -9.14
N SER A 135 3.42 18.95 -8.58
CA SER A 135 4.35 18.11 -7.85
C SER A 135 4.08 16.64 -8.18
N ASP A 136 5.13 15.82 -8.16
CA ASP A 136 5.02 14.39 -8.42
C ASP A 136 4.98 13.61 -7.09
N ILE A 137 4.16 12.56 -7.04
CA ILE A 137 4.13 11.58 -5.96
C ILE A 137 4.26 10.18 -6.54
N SER A 138 4.89 9.29 -5.79
CA SER A 138 5.09 7.91 -6.19
C SER A 138 4.91 6.98 -5.01
N TYR A 139 4.39 5.80 -5.29
CA TYR A 139 4.25 4.73 -4.33
C TYR A 139 4.97 3.48 -4.82
N TYR A 140 5.41 2.68 -3.87
CA TYR A 140 6.10 1.42 -4.11
C TYR A 140 5.39 0.28 -3.39
N VAL A 141 5.25 -0.88 -4.04
CA VAL A 141 4.78 -2.13 -3.41
C VAL A 141 5.96 -3.08 -3.25
N ASP A 142 6.17 -3.57 -2.03
CA ASP A 142 7.22 -4.54 -1.76
C ASP A 142 6.80 -5.97 -2.15
N GLU A 143 7.69 -6.94 -1.98
CA GLU A 143 7.50 -8.34 -2.43
C GLU A 143 6.49 -9.11 -1.57
N TYR A 144 6.06 -8.51 -0.46
CA TYR A 144 5.08 -9.05 0.48
C TYR A 144 3.74 -8.31 0.38
N GLY A 145 3.55 -7.47 -0.65
CA GLY A 145 2.32 -6.70 -0.86
C GLY A 145 2.21 -5.46 0.03
N GLN A 146 3.29 -5.01 0.70
CA GLN A 146 3.24 -3.80 1.52
C GLN A 146 3.49 -2.55 0.67
N VAL A 147 2.60 -1.56 0.79
CA VAL A 147 2.70 -0.31 0.05
C VAL A 147 3.31 0.81 0.88
N SER A 148 4.37 1.44 0.36
CA SER A 148 5.03 2.64 0.91
C SER A 148 4.81 3.85 0.02
#